data_AF-A0A1D2VBC6-F1
#
_entry.id   AF-A0A1D2VBC6-F1
#
_cell.length_a   1.000
_cell.length_b   1.000
_cell.length_c   1.000
_cell.angle_alpha   90.00
_cell.angle_beta   90.00
_cell.angle_gamma   90.00
#
_symmetry.space_group_name_H-M   'P 1'
#
loop_
_entity.id
_entity.type
_entity.pdbx_description
1 polymer ?
#
loop_
_entity_poly.entity_id
_entity_poly.type
_entity_poly.pdbx_seq_one_letter_code
_entity_poly.pdbx_strand_id
1 'polypeptide(L)'
;EREFGDYKSYFVNKQLKQQKADQEFVKWEQKRNPNNKNYIPIFKNCIVYINGYTNPNSQTLRKLVTLYGGKYSSTENPMVTHIIATKLTPRKLTLLKYRKVVKPEWIVDSIKNQNLMNWRIYSLLNSKTFSGTKVTDKIPVHNNVPNQKKYFDKEKTCNQEHQVQKDSTISKNIDSKDPEFLKYYFSNSRLHHLSTWKSDLKSEFVEKAIEVNLQQNNLLKMKTSVSTSNSIVLHIDFDCFFAKVSSLNYPNIDFEKFPVCVSHGSGTSDISSCNYVCRKFGIKNGMWVQNAKKICPNLICLKYNFVNYEKISRTFYDYLLQNIQFNSILPVSIDEVLLDVNCESKSDIDILAEKIRNDILQLTKCTISVGASTNVLLAKLSLKKAKPNGYFFLNSEDHLFLETFLNNTLVRDLPGVGRSTIERFQKELGSNCLNPIKIGNIKKINKGRFISIFGNKTGSKFYDYTRGVDHFSISKEINKIRFDANKSVSIDVNWGVRFDHWKQVETFLTSLSQELVNRMKKIKKVGSTLVLKIMKRAPNAPVVPPKFLGMGECVQLSKSSKIGLPTNDVGIISTEAKCLLRLINCNPIEIRGVGIQMKNL
;
A
#
# COMPACT_ATOMS: atom_id res chain seq x y z
N GLU A 1 37.19 17.79 17.71
CA GLU A 1 36.28 18.94 17.96
C GLU A 1 35.00 18.42 18.62
N ARG A 2 33.94 19.23 18.78
CA ARG A 2 32.62 18.73 19.20
C ARG A 2 31.83 18.25 17.98
N GLU A 3 31.59 16.96 17.88
CA GLU A 3 30.78 16.38 16.79
C GLU A 3 29.34 16.95 16.78
N PHE A 4 28.93 17.50 15.65
CA PHE A 4 27.57 18.00 15.45
C PHE A 4 26.66 16.83 15.02
N GLY A 5 26.05 16.17 16.01
CA GLY A 5 25.11 15.07 15.77
C GLY A 5 23.87 15.48 14.95
N ASP A 6 23.17 14.48 14.41
CA ASP A 6 22.03 14.64 13.48
C ASP A 6 21.06 15.78 13.87
N TYR A 7 20.82 16.66 12.90
CA TYR A 7 19.94 17.83 13.00
C TYR A 7 18.54 17.47 13.52
N LYS A 8 17.95 16.34 13.06
CA LYS A 8 16.63 15.89 13.52
C LYS A 8 16.66 15.48 14.99
N SER A 9 17.68 14.73 15.39
CA SER A 9 17.93 14.34 16.79
C SER A 9 18.22 15.55 17.69
N TYR A 10 18.93 16.57 17.20
CA TYR A 10 19.11 17.85 17.91
C TYR A 10 17.75 18.52 18.21
N PHE A 11 16.84 18.64 17.23
CA PHE A 11 15.53 19.25 17.48
C PHE A 11 14.64 18.44 18.43
N VAL A 12 14.66 17.10 18.35
CA VAL A 12 13.94 16.24 19.30
C VAL A 12 14.50 16.39 20.72
N ASN A 13 15.82 16.33 20.89
CA ASN A 13 16.47 16.51 22.19
C ASN A 13 16.25 17.92 22.76
N LYS A 14 16.22 18.96 21.91
CA LYS A 14 15.87 20.33 22.28
C LYS A 14 14.42 20.44 22.77
N GLN A 15 13.48 19.78 22.09
CA GLN A 15 12.07 19.73 22.49
C GLN A 15 11.86 18.97 23.80
N LEU A 16 12.56 17.84 24.01
CA LEU A 16 12.51 17.07 25.26
C LEU A 16 13.11 17.84 26.44
N LYS A 17 14.27 18.50 26.27
CA LYS A 17 14.84 19.39 27.29
C LYS A 17 13.89 20.54 27.63
N GLN A 18 13.24 21.14 26.63
CA GLN A 18 12.25 22.19 26.84
C GLN A 18 11.04 21.69 27.64
N GLN A 19 10.50 20.51 27.32
CA GLN A 19 9.36 19.91 28.02
C GLN A 19 9.68 19.55 29.47
N LYS A 20 10.91 19.09 29.77
CA LYS A 20 11.36 18.90 31.16
C LYS A 20 11.37 20.22 31.93
N ALA A 21 12.00 21.25 31.38
CA ALA A 21 12.03 22.58 31.99
C ALA A 21 10.62 23.21 32.16
N ASP A 22 9.68 22.95 31.23
CA ASP A 22 8.29 23.35 31.34
C ASP A 22 7.57 22.62 32.50
N GLN A 23 7.82 21.32 32.71
CA GLN A 23 7.27 20.54 33.82
C GLN A 23 7.90 20.91 35.18
N GLU A 24 9.20 21.17 35.20
CA GLU A 24 9.96 21.62 36.37
C GLU A 24 9.48 23.01 36.82
N PHE A 25 9.25 23.93 35.89
CA PHE A 25 8.66 25.24 36.17
C PHE A 25 7.26 25.13 36.82
N VAL A 26 6.35 24.31 36.27
CA VAL A 26 5.01 24.13 36.87
C VAL A 26 5.09 23.53 38.27
N LYS A 27 5.94 22.53 38.49
CA LYS A 27 6.18 21.93 39.81
C LYS A 27 6.77 22.93 40.82
N TRP A 28 7.62 23.85 40.36
CA TRP A 28 8.20 24.90 41.19
C TRP A 28 7.14 25.96 41.57
N GLU A 29 6.35 26.44 40.60
CA GLU A 29 5.31 27.44 40.83
C GLU A 29 4.22 26.92 41.78
N GLN A 30 3.78 25.67 41.58
CA GLN A 30 2.82 24.98 42.47
C GLN A 30 3.34 24.80 43.90
N LYS A 31 4.66 24.60 44.10
CA LYS A 31 5.28 24.55 45.43
C LYS A 31 5.45 25.94 46.06
N ARG A 32 5.71 26.97 45.24
CA ARG A 32 5.91 28.35 45.69
C ARG A 32 4.60 29.01 46.16
N ASN A 33 3.49 28.71 45.48
CA ASN A 33 2.20 29.36 45.69
C ASN A 33 1.07 28.35 46.03
N PRO A 34 1.17 27.55 47.12
CA PRO A 34 0.22 26.46 47.41
C PRO A 34 -1.22 26.92 47.66
N ASN A 35 -1.42 28.18 48.08
CA ASN A 35 -2.75 28.76 48.29
C ASN A 35 -3.41 29.26 46.98
N ASN A 36 -2.67 29.41 45.88
CA ASN A 36 -3.19 29.93 44.62
C ASN A 36 -3.82 28.82 43.75
N LYS A 37 -4.98 28.30 44.20
CA LYS A 37 -5.64 27.12 43.64
C LYS A 37 -6.21 27.28 42.21
N ASN A 38 -6.12 28.46 41.58
CA ASN A 38 -6.89 28.81 40.38
C ASN A 38 -6.20 28.53 39.02
N TYR A 39 -5.20 27.65 38.97
CA TYR A 39 -4.59 27.19 37.71
C TYR A 39 -5.46 26.12 37.01
N ILE A 40 -6.68 26.51 36.65
CA ILE A 40 -7.64 25.67 35.93
C ILE A 40 -7.03 25.31 34.55
N PRO A 41 -7.02 24.03 34.13
CA PRO A 41 -6.29 23.59 32.93
C PRO A 41 -7.06 23.88 31.61
N ILE A 42 -7.42 25.16 31.39
CA ILE A 42 -8.20 25.65 30.24
C ILE A 42 -7.51 25.38 28.89
N PHE A 43 -6.18 25.30 28.85
CA PHE A 43 -5.43 25.02 27.63
C PHE A 43 -5.06 23.53 27.46
N LYS A 44 -5.60 22.59 28.25
CA LYS A 44 -5.22 21.15 28.22
C LYS A 44 -5.17 20.48 26.84
N ASN A 45 -6.01 20.93 25.90
CA ASN A 45 -6.07 20.43 24.52
C ASN A 45 -5.36 21.34 23.50
N CYS A 46 -4.59 22.33 23.94
CA CYS A 46 -3.91 23.31 23.09
C CYS A 46 -2.39 23.08 23.06
N ILE A 47 -1.88 22.84 21.85
CA ILE A 47 -0.45 22.96 21.53
C ILE A 47 -0.23 24.30 20.84
N VAL A 48 0.64 25.14 21.38
CA VAL A 48 0.81 26.56 21.01
C VAL A 48 2.21 26.83 20.49
N TYR A 49 2.32 27.53 19.36
CA TYR A 49 3.57 28.06 18.80
C TYR A 49 3.50 29.58 18.76
N ILE A 50 4.59 30.27 19.11
CA ILE A 50 4.65 31.74 19.12
C ILE A 50 5.60 32.20 18.02
N ASN A 51 5.11 33.08 17.13
CA ASN A 51 5.70 33.38 15.83
C ASN A 51 6.07 34.87 15.74
N GLY A 52 7.31 35.19 16.12
CA GLY A 52 7.85 36.56 16.10
C GLY A 52 7.56 37.34 17.38
N TYR A 53 7.59 38.67 17.28
CA TYR A 53 7.33 39.57 18.41
C TYR A 53 5.89 39.47 18.91
N THR A 54 5.74 39.50 20.23
CA THR A 54 4.46 39.44 20.95
C THR A 54 4.52 40.32 22.20
N ASN A 55 3.37 40.89 22.58
CA ASN A 55 3.15 41.52 23.88
C ASN A 55 1.89 40.89 24.52
N PRO A 56 1.96 40.29 25.74
CA PRO A 56 3.15 39.96 26.52
C PRO A 56 4.19 39.15 25.73
N ASN A 57 5.45 39.18 26.18
CA ASN A 57 6.54 38.52 25.45
C ASN A 57 6.39 36.99 25.39
N SER A 58 7.10 36.35 24.45
CA SER A 58 6.97 34.93 24.15
C SER A 58 7.35 33.99 25.32
N GLN A 59 8.24 34.40 26.23
CA GLN A 59 8.57 33.63 27.42
C GLN A 59 7.43 33.70 28.46
N THR A 60 6.83 34.87 28.65
CA THR A 60 5.66 35.07 29.51
C THR A 60 4.47 34.27 28.99
N LEU A 61 4.15 34.36 27.69
CA LEU A 61 3.08 33.59 27.07
C LEU A 61 3.32 32.08 27.16
N ARG A 62 4.56 31.60 26.98
CA ARG A 62 4.95 30.20 27.21
C ARG A 62 4.62 29.77 28.65
N LYS A 63 5.09 30.53 29.65
CA LYS A 63 4.84 30.23 31.08
C LYS A 63 3.34 30.15 31.36
N LEU A 64 2.56 31.12 30.90
CA LEU A 64 1.11 31.17 31.07
C LEU A 64 0.40 29.96 30.43
N VAL A 65 0.71 29.63 29.17
CA VAL A 65 0.11 28.47 28.49
C VAL A 65 0.43 27.17 29.22
N THR A 66 1.68 26.94 29.62
CA THR A 66 2.11 25.73 30.33
C THR A 66 1.45 25.62 31.71
N LEU A 67 1.38 26.73 32.46
CA LEU A 67 0.82 26.77 33.81
C LEU A 67 -0.70 26.50 33.82
N TYR A 68 -1.42 26.97 32.80
CA TYR A 68 -2.85 26.68 32.58
C TYR A 68 -3.08 25.42 31.71
N GLY A 69 -2.15 24.45 31.77
CA GLY A 69 -2.30 23.08 31.28
C GLY A 69 -1.97 22.82 29.80
N GLY A 70 -1.65 23.85 29.03
CA GLY A 70 -1.30 23.74 27.61
C GLY A 70 0.14 23.29 27.36
N LYS A 71 0.51 23.12 26.08
CA LYS A 71 1.84 22.68 25.66
C LYS A 71 2.47 23.69 24.69
N TYR A 72 3.61 24.26 25.06
CA TYR A 72 4.37 25.13 24.17
C TYR A 72 5.25 24.32 23.19
N SER A 73 5.38 24.81 21.96
CA SER A 73 6.27 24.28 20.93
C SER A 73 7.21 25.37 20.41
N SER A 74 8.50 25.06 20.26
CA SER A 74 9.51 25.99 19.77
C SER A 74 9.62 26.08 18.24
N THR A 75 8.93 25.21 17.51
CA THR A 75 8.94 25.16 16.04
C THR A 75 7.52 25.01 15.51
N GLU A 76 7.23 25.60 14.35
CA GLU A 76 5.97 25.31 13.67
C GLU A 76 5.97 23.85 13.19
N ASN A 77 4.93 23.10 13.54
CA ASN A 77 4.77 21.70 13.16
C ASN A 77 3.28 21.34 13.03
N PRO A 78 2.92 20.16 12.49
CA PRO A 78 1.52 19.78 12.27
C PRO A 78 0.68 19.67 13.55
N MET A 79 1.28 19.34 14.71
CA MET A 79 0.56 19.20 15.98
C MET A 79 0.20 20.56 16.62
N VAL A 80 0.78 21.67 16.15
CA VAL A 80 0.41 23.01 16.62
C VAL A 80 -1.07 23.30 16.32
N THR A 81 -1.84 23.52 17.38
CA THR A 81 -3.28 23.80 17.34
C THR A 81 -3.59 25.28 17.10
N HIS A 82 -2.78 26.18 17.65
CA HIS A 82 -2.94 27.63 17.58
C HIS A 82 -1.56 28.29 17.43
N ILE A 83 -1.46 29.27 16.55
CA ILE A 83 -0.24 30.05 16.28
C ILE A 83 -0.48 31.47 16.80
N ILE A 84 0.37 31.92 17.73
CA ILE A 84 0.29 33.26 18.30
C ILE A 84 1.22 34.20 17.55
N ALA A 85 0.71 35.34 17.09
CA ALA A 85 1.51 36.42 16.53
C ALA A 85 0.79 37.77 16.74
N THR A 86 1.52 38.88 16.86
CA THR A 86 0.91 40.22 16.86
C THR A 86 0.67 40.73 15.44
N LYS A 87 1.57 40.42 14.49
CA LYS A 87 1.45 40.70 13.04
C LYS A 87 2.13 39.57 12.25
N LEU A 88 1.75 39.38 10.98
CA LEU A 88 2.40 38.45 10.05
C LEU A 88 2.81 39.19 8.76
N THR A 89 3.86 38.70 8.08
CA THR A 89 4.22 39.15 6.74
C THR A 89 3.26 38.58 5.69
N PRO A 90 3.06 39.22 4.52
CA PRO A 90 2.14 38.73 3.48
C PRO A 90 2.39 37.26 3.07
N ARG A 91 3.66 36.87 2.92
CA ARG A 91 4.04 35.48 2.62
C ARG A 91 3.64 34.49 3.73
N LYS A 92 3.67 34.90 5.01
CA LYS A 92 3.19 34.09 6.14
C LYS A 92 1.66 34.05 6.21
N LEU A 93 0.95 35.13 5.87
CA LEU A 93 -0.52 35.14 5.78
C LEU A 93 -1.01 34.10 4.76
N THR A 94 -0.46 34.10 3.55
CA THR A 94 -0.83 33.12 2.50
C THR A 94 -0.51 31.67 2.88
N LEU A 95 0.61 31.43 3.59
CA LEU A 95 1.04 30.10 4.01
C LEU A 95 0.20 29.57 5.20
N LEU A 96 -0.23 30.46 6.10
CA LEU A 96 -0.97 30.11 7.32
C LEU A 96 -2.49 30.29 7.21
N LYS A 97 -3.04 30.64 6.04
CA LYS A 97 -4.47 30.95 5.83
C LYS A 97 -5.50 29.91 6.30
N TYR A 98 -5.09 28.65 6.47
CA TYR A 98 -5.94 27.55 6.99
C TYR A 98 -5.55 27.09 8.41
N ARG A 99 -4.67 27.82 9.09
CA ARG A 99 -4.27 27.59 10.49
C ARG A 99 -4.99 28.59 11.39
N LYS A 100 -5.17 28.23 12.67
CA LYS A 100 -5.67 29.16 13.68
C LYS A 100 -4.55 30.13 14.10
N VAL A 101 -4.37 31.21 13.34
CA VAL A 101 -3.49 32.31 13.73
C VAL A 101 -4.28 33.31 14.56
N VAL A 102 -3.88 33.51 15.82
CA VAL A 102 -4.53 34.44 16.74
C VAL A 102 -3.53 35.41 17.38
N LYS A 103 -4.06 36.54 17.86
CA LYS A 103 -3.28 37.52 18.61
C LYS A 103 -3.00 37.07 20.06
N PRO A 104 -1.99 37.64 20.76
CA PRO A 104 -1.64 37.27 22.14
C PRO A 104 -2.76 37.40 23.17
N GLU A 105 -3.67 38.36 22.99
CA GLU A 105 -4.74 38.66 23.93
C GLU A 105 -5.68 37.46 24.13
N TRP A 106 -5.77 36.55 23.15
CA TRP A 106 -6.51 35.29 23.27
C TRP A 106 -6.07 34.45 24.48
N ILE A 107 -4.77 34.44 24.80
CA ILE A 107 -4.23 33.72 25.97
C ILE A 107 -4.56 34.48 27.25
N VAL A 108 -4.34 35.79 27.26
CA VAL A 108 -4.52 36.66 28.44
C VAL A 108 -6.00 36.71 28.85
N ASP A 109 -6.90 36.92 27.90
CA ASP A 109 -8.34 36.98 28.15
C ASP A 109 -8.92 35.62 28.52
N SER A 110 -8.41 34.51 27.97
CA SER A 110 -8.85 33.17 28.39
C SER A 110 -8.49 32.88 29.85
N ILE A 111 -7.32 33.35 30.30
CA ILE A 111 -6.91 33.25 31.70
C ILE A 111 -7.77 34.18 32.58
N LYS A 112 -7.96 35.44 32.17
CA LYS A 112 -8.77 36.43 32.89
C LYS A 112 -10.22 35.99 33.10
N ASN A 113 -10.82 35.36 32.10
CA ASN A 113 -12.20 34.84 32.14
C ASN A 113 -12.29 33.37 32.63
N GLN A 114 -11.17 32.76 33.03
CA GLN A 114 -11.05 31.35 33.45
C GLN A 114 -11.67 30.33 32.46
N ASN A 115 -11.74 30.68 31.17
CA ASN A 115 -12.44 29.91 30.13
C ASN A 115 -11.75 30.08 28.78
N LEU A 116 -11.79 29.05 27.92
CA LEU A 116 -11.11 29.07 26.63
C LEU A 116 -11.88 29.92 25.60
N MET A 117 -11.44 31.16 25.38
CA MET A 117 -12.13 32.13 24.52
C MET A 117 -12.24 31.66 23.06
N ASN A 118 -13.28 32.12 22.36
CA ASN A 118 -13.49 31.79 20.94
C ASN A 118 -12.38 32.39 20.06
N TRP A 119 -11.43 31.55 19.66
CA TRP A 119 -10.23 31.91 18.87
C TRP A 119 -10.53 32.77 17.63
N ARG A 120 -11.74 32.65 17.03
CA ARG A 120 -12.13 33.41 15.83
C ARG A 120 -12.15 34.92 16.06
N ILE A 121 -12.55 35.37 17.27
CA ILE A 121 -12.60 36.79 17.65
C ILE A 121 -11.19 37.42 17.62
N TYR A 122 -10.18 36.59 17.93
CA TYR A 122 -8.77 36.98 18.00
C TYR A 122 -7.99 36.66 16.71
N SER A 123 -8.67 36.24 15.64
CA SER A 123 -8.04 35.80 14.39
C SER A 123 -7.32 36.95 13.67
N LEU A 124 -6.03 36.74 13.34
CA LEU A 124 -5.28 37.65 12.47
C LEU A 124 -5.62 37.51 10.97
N LEU A 125 -6.49 36.56 10.61
CA LEU A 125 -6.83 36.24 9.21
C LEU A 125 -8.23 36.74 8.81
N ASN A 126 -8.98 37.36 9.72
CA ASN A 126 -10.41 37.69 9.53
C ASN A 126 -10.70 39.20 9.42
N SER A 127 -9.72 40.05 9.09
CA SER A 127 -9.94 41.48 8.90
C SER A 127 -10.41 41.82 7.47
N LYS A 128 -11.72 42.01 7.30
CA LYS A 128 -12.43 42.52 6.11
C LYS A 128 -12.43 41.64 4.84
N THR A 129 -13.49 40.83 4.67
CA THR A 129 -14.35 40.74 3.45
C THR A 129 -15.55 39.82 3.71
N PHE A 130 -16.62 40.33 4.32
CA PHE A 130 -17.97 39.70 4.28
C PHE A 130 -19.05 40.72 4.71
N SER A 131 -19.23 41.75 3.89
CA SER A 131 -20.36 42.70 3.98
C SER A 131 -21.36 42.38 2.88
N GLY A 132 -22.36 41.55 3.19
CA GLY A 132 -23.24 40.91 2.21
C GLY A 132 -24.49 40.28 2.80
N THR A 133 -25.21 41.05 3.62
CA THR A 133 -26.65 40.94 3.93
C THR A 133 -27.25 39.58 4.36
N LYS A 134 -27.48 39.47 5.68
CA LYS A 134 -28.58 38.73 6.36
C LYS A 134 -28.76 37.23 6.06
N VAL A 135 -28.29 36.41 7.00
CA VAL A 135 -29.16 35.40 7.65
C VAL A 135 -29.33 35.86 9.10
N THR A 136 -30.57 35.88 9.60
CA THR A 136 -30.91 36.43 10.92
C THR A 136 -30.80 35.39 12.04
N ASP A 137 -30.34 35.81 13.21
CA ASP A 137 -30.46 35.02 14.44
C ASP A 137 -31.92 34.67 14.76
N LYS A 138 -32.22 33.37 14.87
CA LYS A 138 -33.39 32.84 15.57
C LYS A 138 -33.01 31.55 16.31
N ILE A 139 -33.18 31.58 17.63
CA ILE A 139 -33.16 30.41 18.52
C ILE A 139 -34.56 30.31 19.14
N PRO A 140 -35.27 29.19 18.92
CA PRO A 140 -35.86 28.41 20.01
C PRO A 140 -35.22 26.99 20.07
N VAL A 141 -35.02 26.26 21.19
CA VAL A 141 -35.86 26.01 22.39
C VAL A 141 -37.12 25.21 22.01
N HIS A 142 -37.44 24.00 22.52
CA HIS A 142 -37.00 23.13 23.64
C HIS A 142 -37.40 21.65 23.30
N ASN A 143 -37.17 20.54 24.04
CA ASN A 143 -36.37 20.11 25.21
C ASN A 143 -36.27 18.54 25.22
N ASN A 144 -35.64 17.92 26.26
CA ASN A 144 -35.91 16.54 26.77
C ASN A 144 -35.57 15.31 25.87
N VAL A 145 -35.12 14.11 26.32
CA VAL A 145 -34.62 13.47 27.59
C VAL A 145 -33.61 12.36 27.15
N PRO A 146 -33.04 11.43 27.99
CA PRO A 146 -32.49 11.51 29.34
C PRO A 146 -30.99 11.05 29.42
N ASN A 147 -30.45 11.06 30.65
CA ASN A 147 -29.27 10.33 31.17
C ASN A 147 -28.53 9.28 30.31
N GLN A 148 -27.18 9.33 30.37
CA GLN A 148 -26.40 8.13 30.75
C GLN A 148 -25.10 8.45 31.52
N LYS A 149 -25.23 8.67 32.84
CA LYS A 149 -24.12 8.48 33.79
C LYS A 149 -24.01 6.97 34.12
N LYS A 150 -23.07 6.28 33.48
CA LYS A 150 -22.46 5.00 33.89
C LYS A 150 -21.27 4.70 32.94
N TYR A 151 -20.44 3.70 33.27
CA TYR A 151 -19.19 3.38 32.56
C TYR A 151 -18.04 4.40 32.65
N PHE A 152 -17.80 4.91 33.87
CA PHE A 152 -16.46 5.32 34.30
C PHE A 152 -16.22 4.90 35.75
N ASP A 153 -16.09 3.59 35.97
CA ASP A 153 -15.52 3.01 37.20
C ASP A 153 -15.17 1.52 36.99
N LYS A 154 -13.87 1.24 36.77
CA LYS A 154 -13.11 -0.02 37.02
C LYS A 154 -11.84 -0.12 36.15
N GLU A 155 -10.91 0.82 36.32
CA GLU A 155 -9.50 0.60 35.97
C GLU A 155 -8.65 0.53 37.25
N LYS A 156 -8.67 -0.64 37.89
CA LYS A 156 -7.65 -1.11 38.83
C LYS A 156 -7.41 -2.60 38.59
N THR A 157 -6.23 -3.08 39.00
CA THR A 157 -5.75 -4.47 38.92
C THR A 157 -5.78 -5.12 37.53
N CYS A 158 -4.72 -4.89 36.75
CA CYS A 158 -3.84 -6.02 36.39
C CYS A 158 -2.41 -5.50 36.13
N ASN A 159 -1.50 -5.74 37.08
CA ASN A 159 -0.07 -5.65 36.83
C ASN A 159 0.39 -7.01 36.32
N GLN A 160 0.63 -7.14 35.01
CA GLN A 160 1.42 -8.25 34.46
C GLN A 160 2.46 -7.71 33.48
N GLU A 161 3.66 -8.26 33.58
CA GLU A 161 4.83 -7.76 32.89
C GLU A 161 4.85 -8.22 31.44
N HIS A 162 4.71 -7.29 30.50
CA HIS A 162 5.09 -7.51 29.11
C HIS A 162 6.21 -6.54 28.75
N GLN A 163 7.41 -7.10 28.58
CA GLN A 163 8.58 -6.37 28.13
C GLN A 163 8.40 -5.96 26.66
N VAL A 164 7.74 -4.82 26.43
CA VAL A 164 7.70 -4.20 25.10
C VAL A 164 9.11 -3.76 24.75
N GLN A 165 9.80 -4.59 23.97
CA GLN A 165 11.13 -4.28 23.45
C GLN A 165 11.06 -2.92 22.72
N LYS A 166 11.99 -2.03 23.07
CA LYS A 166 12.09 -0.71 22.46
C LYS A 166 12.61 -0.87 21.04
N ASP A 167 11.70 -1.00 20.09
CA ASP A 167 12.00 -1.09 18.67
C ASP A 167 12.44 0.29 18.13
N SER A 168 13.65 0.71 18.53
CA SER A 168 14.25 2.00 18.20
C SER A 168 14.84 1.96 16.79
N THR A 169 13.99 1.65 15.80
CA THR A 169 14.32 1.71 14.37
C THR A 169 14.47 3.16 13.91
N ILE A 170 15.60 3.76 14.30
CA ILE A 170 16.16 4.94 13.65
C ILE A 170 16.30 4.60 12.17
N SER A 171 15.59 5.34 11.32
CA SER A 171 15.63 5.14 9.87
C SER A 171 16.98 5.62 9.30
N LYS A 172 18.02 4.80 9.45
CA LYS A 172 19.24 4.91 8.64
C LYS A 172 18.83 4.86 7.17
N ASN A 173 19.40 5.75 6.34
CA ASN A 173 19.23 5.66 4.89
C ASN A 173 20.23 4.63 4.35
N ILE A 174 19.90 3.35 4.53
CA ILE A 174 20.76 2.23 4.18
C ILE A 174 20.78 2.05 2.65
N ASP A 175 21.97 2.05 2.05
CA ASP A 175 22.25 1.76 0.64
C ASP A 175 23.13 0.49 0.52
N SER A 176 23.41 0.01 -0.70
CA SER A 176 24.10 -1.26 -0.94
C SER A 176 25.55 -1.35 -0.45
N LYS A 177 26.08 -0.32 0.21
CA LYS A 177 27.41 -0.32 0.82
C LYS A 177 27.40 -0.76 2.29
N ASP A 178 26.22 -0.80 2.92
CA ASP A 178 26.01 -1.34 4.27
C ASP A 178 25.78 -2.87 4.23
N PRO A 179 26.49 -3.69 5.04
CA PRO A 179 26.30 -5.15 5.06
C PRO A 179 24.87 -5.62 5.35
N GLU A 180 24.10 -4.90 6.16
CA GLU A 180 22.72 -5.25 6.53
C GLU A 180 21.69 -4.82 5.46
N PHE A 181 22.14 -4.18 4.36
CA PHE A 181 21.26 -3.62 3.35
C PHE A 181 20.28 -4.62 2.72
N LEU A 182 20.71 -5.84 2.38
CA LEU A 182 19.80 -6.82 1.76
C LEU A 182 18.67 -7.22 2.71
N LYS A 183 18.99 -7.42 3.99
CA LYS A 183 18.05 -7.74 5.07
C LYS A 183 17.06 -6.58 5.29
N TYR A 184 17.54 -5.33 5.29
CA TYR A 184 16.70 -4.14 5.33
C TYR A 184 15.80 -4.00 4.08
N TYR A 185 16.35 -4.25 2.88
CA TYR A 185 15.63 -4.19 1.61
C TYR A 185 14.51 -5.23 1.54
N PHE A 186 14.78 -6.51 1.87
CA PHE A 186 13.75 -7.55 1.81
C PHE A 186 12.68 -7.39 2.89
N SER A 187 13.05 -7.08 4.14
CA SER A 187 12.09 -6.85 5.22
C SER A 187 11.13 -5.68 4.93
N ASN A 188 11.58 -4.64 4.22
CA ASN A 188 10.74 -3.51 3.85
C ASN A 188 10.06 -3.65 2.47
N SER A 189 10.63 -4.38 1.52
CA SER A 189 10.13 -4.42 0.14
C SER A 189 8.80 -5.18 0.04
N ARG A 190 7.69 -4.44 -0.02
CA ARG A 190 6.35 -5.01 -0.28
C ARG A 190 6.30 -5.92 -1.53
N LEU A 191 7.15 -5.66 -2.53
CA LEU A 191 7.19 -6.40 -3.79
C LEU A 191 7.94 -7.73 -3.64
N HIS A 192 8.90 -7.78 -2.72
CA HIS A 192 9.48 -9.04 -2.25
C HIS A 192 8.42 -9.83 -1.48
N HIS A 193 7.79 -9.25 -0.45
CA HIS A 193 6.71 -9.91 0.31
C HIS A 193 5.60 -10.46 -0.59
N LEU A 194 5.08 -9.65 -1.52
CA LEU A 194 4.07 -10.09 -2.50
C LEU A 194 4.54 -11.26 -3.37
N SER A 195 5.81 -11.31 -3.76
CA SER A 195 6.37 -12.41 -4.55
C SER A 195 6.63 -13.66 -3.71
N THR A 196 7.15 -13.51 -2.48
CA THR A 196 7.42 -14.59 -1.53
C THR A 196 6.13 -15.27 -1.12
N TRP A 197 5.16 -14.51 -0.59
CA TRP A 197 3.85 -15.05 -0.22
C TRP A 197 3.11 -15.67 -1.41
N LYS A 198 3.17 -15.06 -2.60
CA LYS A 198 2.57 -15.66 -3.81
C LYS A 198 3.23 -16.98 -4.20
N SER A 199 4.51 -17.18 -3.91
CA SER A 199 5.18 -18.47 -4.11
C SER A 199 4.79 -19.46 -3.01
N ASP A 200 4.93 -19.06 -1.76
CA ASP A 200 4.71 -19.91 -0.58
C ASP A 200 3.27 -20.42 -0.52
N LEU A 201 2.29 -19.52 -0.66
CA LEU A 201 0.87 -19.87 -0.77
C LEU A 201 0.63 -20.75 -1.99
N LYS A 202 1.26 -20.51 -3.15
CA LYS A 202 1.06 -21.37 -4.33
C LYS A 202 1.51 -22.82 -4.13
N SER A 203 2.53 -23.07 -3.32
CA SER A 203 2.88 -24.43 -2.88
C SER A 203 1.89 -24.95 -1.84
N GLU A 204 1.88 -24.32 -0.65
CA GLU A 204 1.16 -24.80 0.54
C GLU A 204 -0.35 -24.94 0.29
N PHE A 205 -0.94 -24.00 -0.43
CA PHE A 205 -2.37 -23.98 -0.71
C PHE A 205 -2.78 -24.95 -1.80
N VAL A 206 -1.97 -25.16 -2.84
CA VAL A 206 -2.32 -26.10 -3.92
C VAL A 206 -2.26 -27.54 -3.42
N GLU A 207 -1.31 -27.87 -2.54
CA GLU A 207 -1.24 -29.18 -1.86
C GLU A 207 -2.51 -29.42 -1.02
N LYS A 208 -2.81 -28.51 -0.07
CA LYS A 208 -4.06 -28.56 0.73
C LYS A 208 -5.33 -28.61 -0.12
N ALA A 209 -5.39 -27.82 -1.20
CA ALA A 209 -6.54 -27.79 -2.10
C ALA A 209 -6.79 -29.12 -2.82
N ILE A 210 -5.72 -29.84 -3.19
CA ILE A 210 -5.83 -31.16 -3.81
C ILE A 210 -6.34 -32.19 -2.77
N GLU A 211 -5.83 -32.14 -1.54
CA GLU A 211 -6.28 -33.03 -0.45
C GLU A 211 -7.77 -32.84 -0.14
N VAL A 212 -8.21 -31.58 0.03
CA VAL A 212 -9.62 -31.23 0.26
C VAL A 212 -10.50 -31.65 -0.92
N ASN A 213 -10.07 -31.40 -2.16
CA ASN A 213 -10.84 -31.77 -3.36
C ASN A 213 -10.95 -33.31 -3.51
N LEU A 214 -9.92 -34.08 -3.14
CA LEU A 214 -10.00 -35.54 -3.07
C LEU A 214 -11.00 -36.02 -2.01
N GLN A 215 -11.04 -35.38 -0.84
CA GLN A 215 -12.02 -35.67 0.21
C GLN A 215 -13.46 -35.35 -0.23
N GLN A 216 -13.69 -34.14 -0.77
CA GLN A 216 -15.00 -33.70 -1.30
C GLN A 216 -15.50 -34.65 -2.40
N ASN A 217 -14.65 -35.05 -3.35
CA ASN A 217 -15.05 -35.98 -4.42
C ASN A 217 -15.35 -37.41 -3.93
N ASN A 218 -14.67 -37.89 -2.88
CA ASN A 218 -14.97 -39.20 -2.32
C ASN A 218 -16.34 -39.22 -1.62
N LEU A 219 -16.73 -38.13 -0.96
CA LEU A 219 -18.09 -37.93 -0.43
C LEU A 219 -19.15 -37.86 -1.54
N LEU A 220 -18.84 -37.18 -2.65
CA LEU A 220 -19.75 -37.04 -3.80
C LEU A 220 -19.93 -38.35 -4.59
N LYS A 221 -18.89 -39.19 -4.71
CA LYS A 221 -18.99 -40.50 -5.38
C LYS A 221 -19.97 -41.48 -4.73
N MET A 222 -20.36 -41.26 -3.46
CA MET A 222 -21.42 -42.03 -2.80
C MET A 222 -22.83 -41.50 -3.11
N LYS A 223 -22.97 -40.42 -3.89
CA LYS A 223 -24.25 -39.77 -4.22
C LYS A 223 -24.37 -39.44 -5.72
N THR A 224 -24.72 -40.47 -6.50
CA THR A 224 -25.25 -40.42 -7.87
C THR A 224 -24.33 -39.90 -8.99
N SER A 225 -24.65 -40.32 -10.22
CA SER A 225 -23.86 -40.05 -11.43
C SER A 225 -24.73 -39.44 -12.53
N VAL A 226 -24.76 -38.10 -12.62
CA VAL A 226 -25.36 -37.35 -13.73
C VAL A 226 -24.39 -36.24 -14.14
N SER A 227 -24.16 -36.06 -15.45
CA SER A 227 -23.04 -35.25 -15.96
C SER A 227 -23.48 -34.15 -16.92
N THR A 228 -23.95 -33.02 -16.38
CA THR A 228 -24.10 -31.73 -17.07
C THR A 228 -23.56 -30.62 -16.17
N SER A 229 -22.24 -30.44 -16.16
CA SER A 229 -21.57 -29.52 -15.22
C SER A 229 -21.71 -28.06 -15.66
N ASN A 230 -22.67 -27.35 -15.06
CA ASN A 230 -22.72 -25.88 -15.10
C ASN A 230 -21.58 -25.28 -14.25
N SER A 231 -20.36 -25.37 -14.79
CA SER A 231 -19.14 -24.82 -14.19
C SER A 231 -19.16 -23.29 -14.32
N ILE A 232 -19.11 -22.62 -13.17
CA ILE A 232 -19.03 -21.17 -13.04
C ILE A 232 -17.66 -20.83 -12.43
N VAL A 233 -16.97 -19.89 -13.06
CA VAL A 233 -15.75 -19.30 -12.51
C VAL A 233 -16.12 -18.10 -11.65
N LEU A 234 -15.83 -18.20 -10.36
CA LEU A 234 -15.79 -17.05 -9.45
C LEU A 234 -14.36 -16.50 -9.39
N HIS A 235 -14.22 -15.19 -9.54
CA HIS A 235 -12.98 -14.46 -9.33
C HIS A 235 -13.16 -13.53 -8.13
N ILE A 236 -12.43 -13.79 -7.05
CA ILE A 236 -12.66 -13.20 -5.72
C ILE A 236 -11.41 -12.41 -5.32
N ASP A 237 -11.58 -11.14 -4.95
CA ASP A 237 -10.47 -10.19 -4.73
C ASP A 237 -10.84 -9.15 -3.65
N PHE A 238 -9.94 -8.89 -2.69
CA PHE A 238 -10.13 -7.91 -1.61
C PHE A 238 -10.19 -6.44 -2.08
N ASP A 239 -11.06 -5.67 -1.43
CA ASP A 239 -11.13 -4.24 -1.68
C ASP A 239 -9.95 -3.49 -1.09
N CYS A 240 -9.08 -3.02 -1.98
CA CYS A 240 -7.90 -2.21 -1.68
C CYS A 240 -6.99 -2.80 -0.59
N PHE A 241 -7.04 -4.13 -0.42
CA PHE A 241 -6.43 -4.96 0.62
C PHE A 241 -5.55 -4.25 1.66
N PHE A 242 -4.28 -3.95 1.33
CA PHE A 242 -3.34 -3.32 2.26
C PHE A 242 -3.88 -2.07 2.97
N ALA A 243 -4.68 -1.24 2.28
CA ALA A 243 -5.25 -0.03 2.87
C ALA A 243 -6.32 -0.37 3.92
N LYS A 244 -7.23 -1.31 3.64
CA LYS A 244 -8.24 -1.75 4.61
C LYS A 244 -7.58 -2.44 5.80
N VAL A 245 -6.67 -3.39 5.56
CA VAL A 245 -5.97 -4.12 6.64
C VAL A 245 -5.10 -3.19 7.49
N SER A 246 -4.34 -2.26 6.89
CA SER A 246 -3.58 -1.27 7.69
C SER A 246 -4.48 -0.34 8.49
N SER A 247 -5.71 -0.05 8.03
CA SER A 247 -6.66 0.82 8.75
C SER A 247 -7.26 0.18 10.01
N LEU A 248 -7.26 -1.16 10.11
CA LEU A 248 -7.76 -1.86 11.31
C LEU A 248 -6.97 -1.49 12.58
N ASN A 249 -5.68 -1.14 12.43
CA ASN A 249 -4.84 -0.64 13.52
C ASN A 249 -5.19 0.81 13.96
N TYR A 250 -6.10 1.49 13.28
CA TYR A 250 -6.44 2.90 13.50
C TYR A 250 -7.98 3.14 13.48
N PRO A 251 -8.74 2.54 14.41
CA PRO A 251 -10.21 2.58 14.39
C PRO A 251 -10.83 3.98 14.45
N ASN A 252 -10.08 4.99 14.91
CA ASN A 252 -10.48 6.39 14.91
C ASN A 252 -10.48 7.04 13.50
N ILE A 253 -10.06 6.32 12.45
CA ILE A 253 -10.09 6.80 11.06
C ILE A 253 -11.31 6.20 10.35
N ASP A 254 -12.28 7.06 10.03
CA ASP A 254 -13.39 6.69 9.15
C ASP A 254 -12.86 6.39 7.73
N PHE A 255 -12.65 5.12 7.45
CA PHE A 255 -12.03 4.63 6.22
C PHE A 255 -12.88 4.86 4.96
N GLU A 256 -14.19 5.09 5.12
CA GLU A 256 -15.10 5.31 3.99
C GLU A 256 -15.32 6.80 3.70
N LYS A 257 -15.00 7.70 4.66
CA LYS A 257 -15.02 9.16 4.47
C LYS A 257 -13.64 9.77 4.19
N PHE A 258 -12.56 9.28 4.80
CA PHE A 258 -11.23 9.89 4.66
C PHE A 258 -10.38 9.28 3.53
N PRO A 259 -9.53 10.07 2.85
CA PRO A 259 -8.58 9.56 1.85
C PRO A 259 -7.41 8.83 2.52
N VAL A 260 -7.39 7.49 2.43
CA VAL A 260 -6.39 6.63 3.09
C VAL A 260 -5.56 5.83 2.06
N CYS A 261 -4.23 5.84 2.22
CA CYS A 261 -3.30 5.04 1.44
C CYS A 261 -2.17 4.44 2.28
N VAL A 262 -1.48 3.40 1.79
CA VAL A 262 -0.32 2.78 2.45
C VAL A 262 0.98 3.08 1.71
N SER A 263 1.99 3.56 2.43
CA SER A 263 3.34 3.80 1.91
C SER A 263 4.40 3.81 3.03
N HIS A 264 5.69 3.80 2.68
CA HIS A 264 6.79 3.86 3.66
C HIS A 264 7.04 5.29 4.17
N GLY A 265 6.59 6.32 3.43
CA GLY A 265 6.91 7.70 3.74
C GLY A 265 6.26 8.71 2.77
N SER A 266 6.91 9.86 2.64
CA SER A 266 6.48 10.99 1.80
C SER A 266 7.31 11.12 0.53
N GLY A 267 7.11 12.19 -0.26
CA GLY A 267 7.91 12.42 -1.46
C GLY A 267 7.65 11.37 -2.54
N THR A 268 8.70 10.74 -3.01
CA THR A 268 8.67 9.70 -4.08
C THR A 268 8.49 8.27 -3.56
N SER A 269 8.00 8.07 -2.33
CA SER A 269 7.49 6.76 -1.92
C SER A 269 6.23 6.41 -2.73
N ASP A 270 6.09 5.15 -3.14
CA ASP A 270 4.94 4.70 -3.94
C ASP A 270 3.76 4.37 -3.01
N ILE A 271 2.55 4.72 -3.44
CA ILE A 271 1.31 4.22 -2.84
C ILE A 271 1.16 2.76 -3.26
N SER A 272 1.13 1.84 -2.29
CA SER A 272 0.92 0.42 -2.56
C SER A 272 -0.55 0.10 -2.79
N SER A 273 -1.40 0.56 -1.88
CA SER A 273 -2.84 0.57 -2.01
C SER A 273 -3.43 1.87 -1.49
N CYS A 274 -4.56 2.28 -2.07
CA CYS A 274 -5.39 3.39 -1.62
C CYS A 274 -6.88 3.02 -1.70
N ASN A 275 -7.65 3.56 -0.76
CA ASN A 275 -9.08 3.31 -0.62
C ASN A 275 -9.89 3.95 -1.75
N TYR A 276 -11.16 3.60 -1.86
CA TYR A 276 -12.01 4.09 -2.95
C TYR A 276 -12.31 5.60 -2.85
N VAL A 277 -12.19 6.20 -1.66
CA VAL A 277 -12.16 7.67 -1.49
C VAL A 277 -11.00 8.28 -2.29
N CYS A 278 -9.77 7.78 -2.13
CA CYS A 278 -8.63 8.22 -2.94
C CYS A 278 -8.86 8.02 -4.45
N ARG A 279 -9.45 6.88 -4.84
CA ARG A 279 -9.71 6.55 -6.24
C ARG A 279 -10.72 7.49 -6.89
N LYS A 280 -11.74 7.97 -6.16
CA LYS A 280 -12.67 9.02 -6.63
C LYS A 280 -11.96 10.33 -6.97
N PHE A 281 -10.91 10.69 -6.23
CA PHE A 281 -10.03 11.83 -6.56
C PHE A 281 -8.98 11.51 -7.64
N GLY A 282 -8.99 10.32 -8.26
CA GLY A 282 -8.05 9.93 -9.31
C GLY A 282 -6.67 9.46 -8.81
N ILE A 283 -6.46 9.35 -7.49
CA ILE A 283 -5.27 8.73 -6.90
C ILE A 283 -5.31 7.22 -7.15
N LYS A 284 -4.15 6.63 -7.46
CA LYS A 284 -4.04 5.23 -7.91
C LYS A 284 -2.88 4.52 -7.22
N ASN A 285 -2.99 3.20 -7.09
CA ASN A 285 -1.88 2.34 -6.69
C ASN A 285 -0.71 2.53 -7.68
N GLY A 286 0.52 2.61 -7.18
CA GLY A 286 1.73 2.95 -7.94
C GLY A 286 2.01 4.46 -8.08
N MET A 287 1.08 5.35 -7.70
CA MET A 287 1.33 6.80 -7.70
C MET A 287 2.28 7.20 -6.56
N TRP A 288 3.19 8.16 -6.78
CA TRP A 288 4.01 8.73 -5.71
C TRP A 288 3.19 9.57 -4.74
N VAL A 289 3.47 9.46 -3.44
CA VAL A 289 2.77 10.17 -2.36
C VAL A 289 2.78 11.69 -2.58
N GLN A 290 3.86 12.29 -3.09
CA GLN A 290 3.90 13.72 -3.39
C GLN A 290 2.91 14.16 -4.48
N ASN A 291 2.66 13.32 -5.50
CA ASN A 291 1.71 13.63 -6.56
C ASN A 291 0.28 13.43 -6.04
N ALA A 292 0.05 12.37 -5.28
CA ALA A 292 -1.22 12.12 -4.60
C ALA A 292 -1.57 13.24 -3.59
N LYS A 293 -0.58 13.84 -2.91
CA LYS A 293 -0.78 14.99 -2.01
C LYS A 293 -1.00 16.33 -2.71
N LYS A 294 -0.60 16.49 -3.98
CA LYS A 294 -1.03 17.63 -4.81
C LYS A 294 -2.52 17.54 -5.15
N ILE A 295 -3.00 16.32 -5.42
CA ILE A 295 -4.41 16.02 -5.72
C ILE A 295 -5.27 16.10 -4.44
N CYS A 296 -4.81 15.52 -3.34
CA CYS A 296 -5.51 15.49 -2.07
C CYS A 296 -4.56 15.84 -0.91
N PRO A 297 -4.48 17.12 -0.49
CA PRO A 297 -3.57 17.55 0.58
C PRO A 297 -3.78 16.82 1.92
N ASN A 298 -5.03 16.40 2.19
CA ASN A 298 -5.44 15.71 3.41
C ASN A 298 -5.19 14.18 3.38
N LEU A 299 -4.48 13.67 2.37
CA LEU A 299 -4.19 12.23 2.23
C LEU A 299 -3.45 11.65 3.45
N ILE A 300 -4.10 10.69 4.10
CA ILE A 300 -3.59 9.93 5.23
C ILE A 300 -2.71 8.79 4.71
N CYS A 301 -1.45 8.77 5.12
CA CYS A 301 -0.48 7.75 4.74
C CYS A 301 -0.22 6.81 5.93
N LEU A 302 -0.76 5.59 5.89
CA LEU A 302 -0.53 4.55 6.88
C LEU A 302 0.74 3.74 6.55
N LYS A 303 1.34 3.14 7.58
CA LYS A 303 2.44 2.17 7.44
C LYS A 303 1.93 0.83 6.91
N TYR A 304 2.85 0.02 6.39
CA TYR A 304 2.59 -1.39 6.10
C TYR A 304 2.41 -2.19 7.39
N ASN A 305 1.60 -3.25 7.32
CA ASN A 305 1.44 -4.24 8.38
C ASN A 305 1.51 -5.64 7.76
N PHE A 306 2.73 -6.08 7.41
CA PHE A 306 2.94 -7.32 6.67
C PHE A 306 2.39 -8.56 7.39
N VAL A 307 2.50 -8.60 8.73
CA VAL A 307 1.98 -9.70 9.56
C VAL A 307 0.45 -9.84 9.43
N ASN A 308 -0.30 -8.73 9.51
CA ASN A 308 -1.76 -8.81 9.36
C ASN A 308 -2.19 -9.06 7.90
N TYR A 309 -1.38 -8.68 6.90
CA TYR A 309 -1.65 -9.06 5.50
C TYR A 309 -1.56 -10.59 5.32
N GLU A 310 -0.50 -11.23 5.84
CA GLU A 310 -0.39 -12.69 5.76
C GLU A 310 -1.48 -13.38 6.59
N LYS A 311 -1.74 -12.91 7.82
CA LYS A 311 -2.80 -13.48 8.68
C LYS A 311 -4.16 -13.48 7.99
N ILE A 312 -4.59 -12.34 7.42
CA ILE A 312 -5.89 -12.23 6.76
C ILE A 312 -5.91 -13.00 5.42
N SER A 313 -4.78 -13.05 4.71
CA SER A 313 -4.63 -13.90 3.52
C SER A 313 -4.85 -15.37 3.84
N ARG A 314 -4.21 -15.88 4.90
CA ARG A 314 -4.41 -17.27 5.38
C ARG A 314 -5.87 -17.51 5.78
N THR A 315 -6.46 -16.67 6.65
CA THR A 315 -7.89 -16.79 7.04
C THR A 315 -8.85 -16.81 5.85
N PHE A 316 -8.60 -16.00 4.81
CA PHE A 316 -9.38 -16.01 3.57
C PHE A 316 -9.27 -17.32 2.81
N TYR A 317 -8.04 -17.81 2.62
CA TYR A 317 -7.76 -19.04 1.90
C TYR A 317 -8.26 -20.28 2.67
N ASP A 318 -8.00 -20.37 3.98
CA ASP A 318 -8.47 -21.45 4.84
C ASP A 318 -10.01 -21.52 4.89
N TYR A 319 -10.70 -20.37 4.96
CA TYR A 319 -12.17 -20.31 4.85
C TYR A 319 -12.68 -20.94 3.55
N LEU A 320 -12.08 -20.61 2.40
CA LEU A 320 -12.50 -21.13 1.10
C LEU A 320 -12.31 -22.65 0.98
N LEU A 321 -11.24 -23.21 1.57
CA LEU A 321 -11.05 -24.66 1.59
C LEU A 321 -12.07 -25.38 2.49
N GLN A 322 -12.39 -24.80 3.65
CA GLN A 322 -13.20 -25.46 4.68
C GLN A 322 -14.71 -25.32 4.45
N ASN A 323 -15.15 -24.22 3.82
CA ASN A 323 -16.57 -23.82 3.80
C ASN A 323 -17.21 -23.80 2.42
N ILE A 324 -16.45 -24.04 1.34
CA ILE A 324 -16.91 -23.95 -0.05
C ILE A 324 -16.59 -25.25 -0.79
N GLN A 325 -17.55 -25.74 -1.57
CA GLN A 325 -17.37 -26.86 -2.49
C GLN A 325 -16.88 -26.34 -3.85
N PHE A 326 -15.85 -26.95 -4.43
CA PHE A 326 -15.25 -26.50 -5.69
C PHE A 326 -14.68 -27.64 -6.54
N ASN A 327 -14.79 -27.50 -7.87
CA ASN A 327 -14.13 -28.37 -8.83
C ASN A 327 -12.61 -28.13 -8.85
N SER A 328 -12.20 -26.87 -8.69
CA SER A 328 -10.79 -26.44 -8.73
C SER A 328 -10.62 -25.04 -8.13
N ILE A 329 -9.47 -24.80 -7.50
CA ILE A 329 -9.14 -23.52 -6.85
C ILE A 329 -7.69 -23.12 -7.13
N LEU A 330 -7.48 -21.90 -7.61
CA LEU A 330 -6.18 -21.40 -8.05
C LEU A 330 -5.84 -20.07 -7.37
N PRO A 331 -4.89 -20.05 -6.41
CA PRO A 331 -4.41 -18.82 -5.80
C PRO A 331 -3.70 -17.95 -6.84
N VAL A 332 -4.13 -16.69 -6.98
CA VAL A 332 -3.59 -15.72 -7.95
C VAL A 332 -2.63 -14.76 -7.27
N SER A 333 -2.96 -14.27 -6.08
CA SER A 333 -2.08 -13.49 -5.19
C SER A 333 -2.35 -13.85 -3.71
N ILE A 334 -1.93 -13.00 -2.77
CA ILE A 334 -2.35 -13.08 -1.35
C ILE A 334 -3.81 -12.68 -1.14
N ASP A 335 -4.40 -11.97 -2.10
CA ASP A 335 -5.65 -11.22 -1.99
C ASP A 335 -6.59 -11.40 -3.20
N GLU A 336 -6.27 -12.32 -4.12
CA GLU A 336 -6.94 -12.62 -5.40
C GLU A 336 -6.92 -14.15 -5.65
N VAL A 337 -8.07 -14.77 -5.91
CA VAL A 337 -8.22 -16.21 -6.17
C VAL A 337 -9.23 -16.48 -7.29
N LEU A 338 -8.99 -17.54 -8.06
CA LEU A 338 -9.94 -18.12 -9.01
C LEU A 338 -10.52 -19.41 -8.44
N LEU A 339 -11.84 -19.55 -8.49
CA LEU A 339 -12.59 -20.71 -8.03
C LEU A 339 -13.49 -21.22 -9.16
N ASP A 340 -13.51 -22.53 -9.38
CA ASP A 340 -14.37 -23.25 -10.31
C ASP A 340 -15.41 -24.01 -9.47
N VAL A 341 -16.68 -23.68 -9.61
CA VAL A 341 -17.79 -24.24 -8.82
C VAL A 341 -18.90 -24.74 -9.74
N ASN A 342 -19.68 -25.72 -9.29
CA ASN A 342 -20.93 -26.09 -9.95
C ASN A 342 -22.06 -25.24 -9.35
N CYS A 343 -22.82 -24.55 -10.18
CA CYS A 343 -24.03 -23.84 -9.80
C CYS A 343 -25.11 -24.13 -10.85
N GLU A 344 -26.23 -24.71 -10.45
CA GLU A 344 -27.26 -25.14 -11.39
C GLU A 344 -28.03 -23.95 -11.97
N SER A 345 -28.32 -22.95 -11.13
CA SER A 345 -29.02 -21.73 -11.47
C SER A 345 -28.22 -20.46 -11.15
N LYS A 346 -28.66 -19.32 -11.68
CA LYS A 346 -28.16 -17.99 -11.27
C LYS A 346 -28.36 -17.73 -9.76
N SER A 347 -29.43 -18.25 -9.17
CA SER A 347 -29.75 -18.05 -7.74
C SER A 347 -28.65 -18.62 -6.86
N ASP A 348 -28.08 -19.76 -7.23
CA ASP A 348 -26.99 -20.41 -6.49
C ASP A 348 -25.70 -19.59 -6.55
N ILE A 349 -25.41 -18.98 -7.71
CA ILE A 349 -24.27 -18.07 -7.88
C ILE A 349 -24.45 -16.80 -7.03
N ASP A 350 -25.65 -16.22 -7.04
CA ASP A 350 -26.00 -15.02 -6.28
C ASP A 350 -25.84 -15.30 -4.76
N ILE A 351 -26.43 -16.39 -4.26
CA ILE A 351 -26.35 -16.84 -2.85
C ILE A 351 -24.91 -17.16 -2.44
N LEU A 352 -24.17 -17.92 -3.26
CA LEU A 352 -22.79 -18.32 -2.95
C LEU A 352 -21.85 -17.11 -2.90
N ALA A 353 -21.98 -16.18 -3.84
CA ALA A 353 -21.20 -14.95 -3.84
C ALA A 353 -21.52 -14.06 -2.63
N GLU A 354 -22.79 -13.94 -2.23
CA GLU A 354 -23.16 -13.20 -1.03
C GLU A 354 -22.66 -13.88 0.25
N LYS A 355 -22.82 -15.20 0.40
CA LYS A 355 -22.27 -15.97 1.54
C LYS A 355 -20.77 -15.72 1.70
N ILE A 356 -19.99 -15.91 0.64
CA ILE A 356 -18.53 -15.72 0.67
C ILE A 356 -18.19 -14.27 1.07
N ARG A 357 -18.91 -13.27 0.54
CA ARG A 357 -18.71 -11.85 0.88
C ARG A 357 -19.00 -11.54 2.34
N ASN A 358 -20.12 -12.04 2.87
CA ASN A 358 -20.56 -11.78 4.23
C ASN A 358 -19.67 -12.49 5.26
N ASP A 359 -19.32 -13.76 5.03
CA ASP A 359 -18.49 -14.53 5.96
C ASP A 359 -17.05 -13.98 6.04
N ILE A 360 -16.44 -13.64 4.89
CA ILE A 360 -15.12 -12.99 4.87
C ILE A 360 -15.16 -11.61 5.53
N LEU A 361 -16.23 -10.83 5.36
CA LEU A 361 -16.38 -9.56 6.07
C LEU A 361 -16.52 -9.76 7.60
N GLN A 362 -17.25 -10.77 8.05
CA GLN A 362 -17.37 -11.11 9.47
C GLN A 362 -16.02 -11.56 10.06
N LEU A 363 -15.30 -12.46 9.39
CA LEU A 363 -14.03 -13.02 9.85
C LEU A 363 -12.88 -12.00 9.81
N THR A 364 -12.77 -11.21 8.75
CA THR A 364 -11.56 -10.39 8.47
C THR A 364 -11.76 -8.89 8.67
N LYS A 365 -13.00 -8.43 8.84
CA LYS A 365 -13.43 -7.00 8.82
C LYS A 365 -13.01 -6.25 7.53
N CYS A 366 -12.69 -6.98 6.47
CA CYS A 366 -12.32 -6.47 5.15
C CYS A 366 -13.33 -6.95 4.11
N THR A 367 -13.69 -6.11 3.15
CA THR A 367 -14.62 -6.49 2.07
C THR A 367 -13.88 -7.13 0.90
N ILE A 368 -14.54 -8.05 0.23
CA ILE A 368 -14.15 -8.65 -1.05
C ILE A 368 -15.21 -8.34 -2.09
N SER A 369 -14.81 -8.29 -3.36
CA SER A 369 -15.73 -8.30 -4.50
C SER A 369 -15.61 -9.62 -5.26
N VAL A 370 -16.71 -10.03 -5.90
CA VAL A 370 -16.80 -11.29 -6.64
C VAL A 370 -17.25 -11.02 -8.08
N GLY A 371 -16.44 -11.42 -9.05
CA GLY A 371 -16.82 -11.46 -10.46
C GLY A 371 -17.13 -12.89 -10.89
N ALA A 372 -18.33 -13.17 -11.37
CA ALA A 372 -18.72 -14.49 -11.86
C ALA A 372 -18.94 -14.49 -13.38
N SER A 373 -18.58 -15.60 -14.05
CA SER A 373 -18.97 -15.93 -15.43
C SER A 373 -18.53 -17.37 -15.78
N THR A 374 -18.78 -17.84 -17.00
CA THR A 374 -18.44 -19.19 -17.50
C THR A 374 -16.96 -19.40 -17.80
N ASN A 375 -16.11 -18.35 -17.80
CA ASN A 375 -14.67 -18.50 -18.00
C ASN A 375 -13.84 -17.43 -17.25
N VAL A 376 -12.53 -17.69 -17.14
CA VAL A 376 -11.58 -16.88 -16.35
C VAL A 376 -11.40 -15.45 -16.87
N LEU A 377 -11.46 -15.22 -18.17
CA LEU A 377 -11.46 -13.86 -18.74
C LEU A 377 -12.70 -13.09 -18.29
N LEU A 378 -13.88 -13.68 -18.52
CA LEU A 378 -15.14 -13.01 -18.26
C LEU A 378 -15.34 -12.77 -16.76
N ALA A 379 -15.01 -13.73 -15.89
CA ALA A 379 -15.01 -13.55 -14.43
C ALA A 379 -14.05 -12.41 -13.98
N LYS A 380 -12.89 -12.26 -14.64
CA LYS A 380 -11.94 -11.15 -14.38
C LYS A 380 -12.44 -9.79 -14.83
N LEU A 381 -13.22 -9.73 -15.91
CA LEU A 381 -13.89 -8.51 -16.34
C LEU A 381 -15.10 -8.19 -15.44
N SER A 382 -15.88 -9.21 -15.05
CA SER A 382 -16.98 -9.10 -14.08
C SER A 382 -16.51 -8.49 -12.76
N LEU A 383 -15.38 -8.96 -12.22
CA LEU A 383 -14.82 -8.44 -10.96
C LEU A 383 -14.53 -6.94 -11.02
N LYS A 384 -14.05 -6.44 -12.17
CA LYS A 384 -13.77 -5.00 -12.35
C LYS A 384 -15.05 -4.15 -12.30
N LYS A 385 -16.19 -4.71 -12.71
CA LYS A 385 -17.53 -4.08 -12.57
C LYS A 385 -18.10 -4.27 -11.15
N ALA A 386 -17.73 -5.35 -10.45
CA ALA A 386 -18.18 -5.66 -9.09
C ALA A 386 -17.49 -4.85 -7.97
N LYS A 387 -16.38 -4.16 -8.24
CA LYS A 387 -15.62 -3.39 -7.25
C LYS A 387 -16.08 -1.92 -7.13
N PRO A 388 -16.26 -1.34 -5.93
CA PRO A 388 -16.00 -1.91 -4.60
C PRO A 388 -17.18 -2.70 -3.99
N ASN A 389 -16.85 -3.59 -3.06
CA ASN A 389 -17.76 -4.29 -2.15
C ASN A 389 -19.07 -4.80 -2.79
N GLY A 390 -18.96 -5.36 -3.99
CA GLY A 390 -20.09 -5.86 -4.75
C GLY A 390 -19.83 -7.22 -5.37
N TYR A 391 -20.85 -7.70 -6.07
CA TYR A 391 -20.80 -8.89 -6.88
C TYR A 391 -21.40 -8.58 -8.25
N PHE A 392 -20.91 -9.24 -9.29
CA PHE A 392 -21.49 -9.16 -10.63
C PHE A 392 -21.29 -10.50 -11.36
N PHE A 393 -22.40 -11.11 -11.78
CA PHE A 393 -22.41 -12.22 -12.73
C PHE A 393 -22.64 -11.70 -14.14
N LEU A 394 -21.75 -12.12 -15.05
CA LEU A 394 -21.92 -11.98 -16.48
C LEU A 394 -22.38 -13.32 -17.02
N ASN A 395 -23.69 -13.49 -17.26
CA ASN A 395 -24.14 -14.61 -18.07
C ASN A 395 -23.60 -14.39 -19.50
N SER A 396 -22.93 -15.41 -20.04
CA SER A 396 -22.39 -15.43 -21.41
C SER A 396 -23.37 -16.02 -22.43
N GLU A 397 -24.41 -16.71 -21.97
CA GLU A 397 -25.47 -17.30 -22.80
C GLU A 397 -26.36 -16.22 -23.42
N ASP A 398 -26.60 -15.12 -22.68
CA ASP A 398 -27.13 -13.89 -23.24
C ASP A 398 -26.04 -13.22 -24.09
N HIS A 399 -26.03 -13.59 -25.38
CA HIS A 399 -25.10 -13.05 -26.36
C HIS A 399 -25.22 -11.53 -26.54
N LEU A 400 -26.41 -10.95 -26.38
CA LEU A 400 -26.63 -9.50 -26.55
C LEU A 400 -26.04 -8.73 -25.36
N PHE A 401 -26.25 -9.21 -24.13
CA PHE A 401 -25.64 -8.67 -22.92
C PHE A 401 -24.12 -8.85 -22.93
N LEU A 402 -23.61 -10.01 -23.34
CA LEU A 402 -22.18 -10.29 -23.51
C LEU A 402 -21.52 -9.35 -24.53
N GLU A 403 -22.11 -9.20 -25.73
CA GLU A 403 -21.66 -8.25 -26.77
C GLU A 403 -21.64 -6.82 -26.23
N THR A 404 -22.72 -6.39 -25.55
CA THR A 404 -22.88 -5.04 -25.01
C THR A 404 -21.86 -4.74 -23.92
N PHE A 405 -21.60 -5.72 -23.05
CA PHE A 405 -20.59 -5.65 -22.00
C PHE A 405 -19.17 -5.59 -22.59
N LEU A 406 -18.84 -6.48 -23.52
CA LEU A 406 -17.53 -6.52 -24.16
C LEU A 406 -17.28 -5.23 -24.94
N ASN A 407 -18.19 -4.80 -25.82
CA ASN A 407 -18.02 -3.61 -26.64
C ASN A 407 -17.80 -2.33 -25.82
N ASN A 408 -18.30 -2.26 -24.58
CA ASN A 408 -18.07 -1.15 -23.67
C ASN A 408 -16.85 -1.30 -22.74
N THR A 409 -16.32 -2.50 -22.59
CA THR A 409 -15.12 -2.79 -21.78
C THR A 409 -13.87 -2.16 -22.39
N LEU A 410 -12.98 -1.62 -21.56
CA LEU A 410 -11.75 -0.99 -22.02
C LEU A 410 -10.66 -2.02 -22.36
N VAL A 411 -9.90 -1.80 -23.42
CA VAL A 411 -8.84 -2.73 -23.87
C VAL A 411 -7.77 -2.93 -22.79
N ARG A 412 -7.47 -1.89 -22.01
CA ARG A 412 -6.51 -1.93 -20.87
C ARG A 412 -6.92 -2.86 -19.73
N ASP A 413 -8.18 -3.27 -19.71
CA ASP A 413 -8.76 -4.10 -18.67
C ASP A 413 -8.75 -5.59 -19.04
N LEU A 414 -8.34 -5.94 -20.28
CA LEU A 414 -8.05 -7.32 -20.69
C LEU A 414 -6.77 -7.87 -20.02
N PRO A 415 -6.78 -9.12 -19.50
CA PRO A 415 -5.60 -9.72 -18.87
C PRO A 415 -4.41 -9.82 -19.84
N GLY A 416 -3.27 -9.24 -19.45
CA GLY A 416 -2.04 -9.20 -20.25
C GLY A 416 -1.86 -7.94 -21.10
N VAL A 417 -2.84 -7.03 -21.17
CA VAL A 417 -2.69 -5.74 -21.86
C VAL A 417 -1.99 -4.73 -20.93
N GLY A 418 -0.70 -4.53 -21.16
CA GLY A 418 0.11 -3.50 -20.48
C GLY A 418 0.13 -2.17 -21.23
N ARG A 419 0.84 -1.18 -20.68
CA ARG A 419 1.02 0.15 -21.30
C ARG A 419 1.56 0.04 -22.74
N SER A 420 2.63 -0.73 -22.95
CA SER A 420 3.22 -0.94 -24.28
C SER A 420 2.31 -1.71 -25.24
N THR A 421 1.37 -2.51 -24.71
CA THR A 421 0.31 -3.15 -25.51
C THR A 421 -0.72 -2.14 -25.99
N ILE A 422 -1.14 -1.21 -25.11
CA ILE A 422 -2.02 -0.08 -25.48
C ILE A 422 -1.35 0.82 -26.51
N GLU A 423 -0.08 1.16 -26.33
CA GLU A 423 0.69 1.99 -27.28
C GLU A 423 0.79 1.33 -28.68
N ARG A 424 0.74 -0.01 -28.77
CA ARG A 424 0.61 -0.73 -30.06
C ARG A 424 -0.81 -0.66 -30.64
N PHE A 425 -1.85 -0.83 -29.82
CA PHE A 425 -3.24 -0.66 -30.27
C PHE A 425 -3.54 0.78 -30.72
N GLN A 426 -2.96 1.79 -30.06
CA GLN A 426 -3.07 3.19 -30.47
C GLN A 426 -2.43 3.43 -31.84
N LYS A 427 -1.23 2.88 -32.08
CA LYS A 427 -0.56 2.96 -33.40
C LYS A 427 -1.36 2.26 -34.50
N GLU A 428 -2.00 1.14 -34.20
CA GLU A 428 -2.85 0.40 -35.15
C GLU A 428 -4.14 1.15 -35.52
N LEU A 429 -4.75 1.85 -34.56
CA LEU A 429 -5.97 2.64 -34.77
C LEU A 429 -5.70 4.04 -35.37
N GLY A 430 -4.44 4.45 -35.48
CA GLY A 430 -4.02 5.72 -36.07
C GLY A 430 -4.53 6.98 -35.33
N SER A 431 -4.51 8.12 -36.03
CA SER A 431 -4.83 9.44 -35.46
C SER A 431 -6.25 9.57 -34.90
N ASN A 432 -7.20 8.76 -35.39
CA ASN A 432 -8.60 8.78 -34.96
C ASN A 432 -8.86 7.88 -33.73
N CYS A 433 -7.81 7.42 -33.04
CA CYS A 433 -7.90 6.54 -31.89
C CYS A 433 -8.53 7.22 -30.66
N LEU A 434 -9.78 6.86 -30.35
CA LEU A 434 -10.47 7.28 -29.13
C LEU A 434 -9.73 6.77 -27.87
N ASN A 435 -9.51 7.67 -26.91
CA ASN A 435 -8.92 7.34 -25.61
C ASN A 435 -9.95 7.58 -24.48
N PRO A 436 -10.22 6.58 -23.62
CA PRO A 436 -9.65 5.23 -23.58
C PRO A 436 -10.26 4.29 -24.65
N ILE A 437 -9.41 3.45 -25.26
CA ILE A 437 -9.85 2.45 -26.25
C ILE A 437 -10.78 1.42 -25.59
N LYS A 438 -11.95 1.18 -26.21
CA LYS A 438 -12.87 0.07 -25.90
C LYS A 438 -12.63 -1.14 -26.79
N ILE A 439 -12.97 -2.34 -26.33
CA ILE A 439 -12.89 -3.57 -27.13
C ILE A 439 -13.70 -3.44 -28.43
N GLY A 440 -14.86 -2.77 -28.41
CA GLY A 440 -15.66 -2.52 -29.61
C GLY A 440 -14.92 -1.74 -30.71
N ASN A 441 -13.90 -0.94 -30.37
CA ASN A 441 -13.06 -0.25 -31.37
C ASN A 441 -12.10 -1.20 -32.09
N ILE A 442 -11.67 -2.30 -31.46
CA ILE A 442 -10.68 -3.25 -32.01
C ILE A 442 -11.30 -4.60 -32.43
N LYS A 443 -12.55 -4.90 -32.05
CA LYS A 443 -13.24 -6.17 -32.37
C LYS A 443 -13.30 -6.46 -33.88
N LYS A 444 -13.35 -5.41 -34.71
CA LYS A 444 -13.33 -5.49 -36.20
C LYS A 444 -11.97 -5.89 -36.81
N ILE A 445 -10.87 -5.84 -36.06
CA ILE A 445 -9.54 -6.19 -36.55
C ILE A 445 -9.44 -7.73 -36.70
N ASN A 446 -8.92 -8.21 -37.83
CA ASN A 446 -8.84 -9.64 -38.13
C ASN A 446 -7.71 -10.36 -37.36
N LYS A 447 -7.81 -11.70 -37.21
CA LYS A 447 -6.87 -12.49 -36.39
C LYS A 447 -5.43 -12.42 -36.91
N GLY A 448 -5.23 -12.38 -38.23
CA GLY A 448 -3.90 -12.23 -38.85
C GLY A 448 -3.21 -10.93 -38.46
N ARG A 449 -3.96 -9.81 -38.39
CA ARG A 449 -3.42 -8.51 -37.99
C ARG A 449 -3.09 -8.44 -36.50
N PHE A 450 -3.92 -9.02 -35.63
CA PHE A 450 -3.55 -9.23 -34.22
C PHE A 450 -2.25 -10.04 -34.09
N ILE A 451 -2.09 -11.10 -34.89
CA ILE A 451 -0.87 -11.93 -34.93
C ILE A 451 0.35 -11.12 -35.39
N SER A 452 0.24 -10.23 -36.39
CA SER A 452 1.39 -9.43 -36.83
C SER A 452 1.83 -8.36 -35.82
N ILE A 453 0.92 -7.83 -35.00
CA ILE A 453 1.22 -6.77 -34.01
C ILE A 453 1.81 -7.34 -32.71
N PHE A 454 1.36 -8.54 -32.30
CA PHE A 454 1.65 -9.11 -30.97
C PHE A 454 2.38 -10.47 -31.01
N GLY A 455 2.58 -11.05 -32.20
CA GLY A 455 3.10 -12.41 -32.39
C GLY A 455 2.03 -13.49 -32.17
N ASN A 456 2.21 -14.68 -32.78
CA ASN A 456 1.18 -15.73 -32.89
C ASN A 456 0.38 -15.99 -31.58
N LYS A 457 1.07 -16.35 -30.49
CA LYS A 457 0.41 -16.72 -29.22
C LYS A 457 -0.37 -15.55 -28.60
N THR A 458 0.24 -14.37 -28.52
CA THR A 458 -0.35 -13.19 -27.88
C THR A 458 -1.44 -12.56 -28.74
N GLY A 459 -1.23 -12.49 -30.05
CA GLY A 459 -2.18 -11.96 -31.02
C GLY A 459 -3.44 -12.81 -31.10
N SER A 460 -3.29 -14.14 -31.22
CA SER A 460 -4.44 -15.06 -31.14
C SER A 460 -5.21 -14.86 -29.83
N LYS A 461 -4.50 -14.91 -28.69
CA LYS A 461 -5.11 -14.71 -27.37
C LYS A 461 -5.88 -13.38 -27.26
N PHE A 462 -5.36 -12.27 -27.76
CA PHE A 462 -6.08 -10.99 -27.72
C PHE A 462 -7.28 -10.95 -28.69
N TYR A 463 -7.17 -11.54 -29.89
CA TYR A 463 -8.29 -11.66 -30.81
C TYR A 463 -9.45 -12.47 -30.18
N ASP A 464 -9.12 -13.59 -29.53
CA ASP A 464 -10.07 -14.45 -28.84
C ASP A 464 -10.67 -13.73 -27.61
N TYR A 465 -9.84 -13.00 -26.83
CA TYR A 465 -10.27 -12.19 -25.69
C TYR A 465 -11.24 -11.05 -26.07
N THR A 466 -11.08 -10.41 -27.23
CA THR A 466 -12.04 -9.39 -27.70
C THR A 466 -13.42 -9.96 -28.07
N ARG A 467 -13.58 -11.28 -28.03
CA ARG A 467 -14.84 -12.02 -28.27
C ARG A 467 -15.34 -12.76 -27.01
N GLY A 468 -14.70 -12.54 -25.86
CA GLY A 468 -15.07 -13.20 -24.60
C GLY A 468 -14.58 -14.65 -24.47
N VAL A 469 -13.81 -15.14 -25.43
CA VAL A 469 -13.29 -16.51 -25.45
C VAL A 469 -11.99 -16.60 -24.65
N ASP A 470 -11.92 -17.51 -23.68
CA ASP A 470 -10.68 -17.90 -23.01
C ASP A 470 -10.58 -19.43 -22.96
N HIS A 471 -9.39 -19.95 -23.26
CA HIS A 471 -9.07 -21.38 -23.20
C HIS A 471 -8.24 -21.74 -21.95
N PHE A 472 -8.05 -20.79 -21.03
CA PHE A 472 -7.39 -21.03 -19.75
C PHE A 472 -8.24 -21.95 -18.86
N SER A 473 -7.65 -23.07 -18.44
CA SER A 473 -8.26 -24.04 -17.52
C SER A 473 -7.57 -23.98 -16.16
N ILE A 474 -8.37 -23.81 -15.11
CA ILE A 474 -7.91 -23.70 -13.72
C ILE A 474 -7.22 -25.02 -13.29
N SER A 475 -7.86 -26.16 -13.53
CA SER A 475 -7.32 -27.50 -13.23
C SER A 475 -6.00 -27.82 -13.97
N LYS A 476 -5.86 -27.40 -15.24
CA LYS A 476 -4.60 -27.57 -15.99
C LYS A 476 -3.46 -26.72 -15.43
N GLU A 477 -3.73 -25.49 -14.99
CA GLU A 477 -2.70 -24.66 -14.34
C GLU A 477 -2.36 -25.17 -12.93
N ILE A 478 -3.31 -25.73 -12.17
CA ILE A 478 -3.06 -26.41 -10.88
C ILE A 478 -2.11 -27.59 -11.07
N ASN A 479 -2.40 -28.50 -12.01
CA ASN A 479 -1.53 -29.65 -12.30
C ASN A 479 -0.13 -29.21 -12.75
N LYS A 480 -0.03 -28.13 -13.53
CA LYS A 480 1.25 -27.53 -13.92
C LYS A 480 2.00 -26.90 -12.73
N ILE A 481 1.32 -26.31 -11.75
CA ILE A 481 1.95 -25.84 -10.51
C ILE A 481 2.45 -27.03 -9.67
N ARG A 482 1.69 -28.13 -9.62
CA ARG A 482 2.05 -29.36 -8.88
C ARG A 482 3.27 -30.08 -9.45
N PHE A 483 3.31 -30.31 -10.77
CA PHE A 483 4.30 -31.18 -11.40
C PHE A 483 5.46 -30.44 -12.10
N ASP A 484 5.27 -29.18 -12.50
CA ASP A 484 6.23 -28.38 -13.29
C ASP A 484 6.66 -27.11 -12.53
N ALA A 485 6.82 -27.27 -11.20
CA ALA A 485 7.04 -26.21 -10.24
C ALA A 485 8.38 -25.47 -10.43
N ASN A 486 8.28 -24.14 -10.60
CA ASN A 486 9.39 -23.17 -10.65
C ASN A 486 10.52 -23.54 -11.63
N LYS A 487 10.47 -22.98 -12.85
CA LYS A 487 11.55 -23.11 -13.86
C LYS A 487 12.78 -22.21 -13.58
N SER A 488 12.69 -21.30 -12.60
CA SER A 488 13.79 -20.45 -12.16
C SER A 488 13.52 -19.79 -10.79
N VAL A 489 14.56 -19.55 -9.99
CA VAL A 489 14.55 -18.64 -8.82
C VAL A 489 15.30 -17.38 -9.22
N SER A 490 14.79 -16.19 -8.88
CA SER A 490 15.57 -14.95 -9.04
C SER A 490 15.50 -14.04 -7.82
N ILE A 491 16.45 -13.11 -7.80
CA ILE A 491 16.50 -11.95 -6.93
C ILE A 491 16.87 -10.77 -7.81
N ASP A 492 16.10 -9.69 -7.72
CA ASP A 492 16.34 -8.48 -8.49
C ASP A 492 16.24 -7.27 -7.52
N VAL A 493 17.36 -6.56 -7.32
CA VAL A 493 17.52 -5.46 -6.35
C VAL A 493 17.80 -4.17 -7.12
N ASN A 494 16.76 -3.34 -7.29
CA ASN A 494 16.76 -2.18 -8.21
C ASN A 494 16.39 -0.86 -7.51
N TRP A 495 16.68 -0.79 -6.21
CA TRP A 495 16.60 0.39 -5.35
C TRP A 495 17.73 0.27 -4.32
N GLY A 496 18.26 1.39 -3.82
CA GLY A 496 19.38 1.43 -2.87
C GLY A 496 20.74 1.05 -3.45
N VAL A 497 20.82 0.58 -4.69
CA VAL A 497 22.08 0.14 -5.29
C VAL A 497 22.94 1.33 -5.72
N ARG A 498 24.06 1.53 -5.01
CA ARG A 498 25.13 2.49 -5.25
C ARG A 498 26.47 1.84 -4.89
N PHE A 499 27.45 1.93 -5.77
CA PHE A 499 28.80 1.41 -5.52
C PHE A 499 29.85 2.41 -6.00
N ASP A 500 30.94 2.53 -5.24
CA ASP A 500 32.03 3.45 -5.55
C ASP A 500 33.22 2.68 -6.19
N HIS A 501 33.41 1.39 -5.85
CA HIS A 501 34.50 0.55 -6.36
C HIS A 501 34.13 -0.95 -6.42
N TRP A 502 34.83 -1.72 -7.26
CA TRP A 502 34.51 -3.12 -7.61
C TRP A 502 34.32 -4.04 -6.39
N LYS A 503 35.14 -3.89 -5.34
CA LYS A 503 35.08 -4.75 -4.15
C LYS A 503 33.70 -4.69 -3.46
N GLN A 504 33.02 -3.55 -3.48
CA GLN A 504 31.66 -3.43 -2.95
C GLN A 504 30.67 -4.28 -3.76
N VAL A 505 30.79 -4.26 -5.10
CA VAL A 505 29.96 -5.05 -6.03
C VAL A 505 30.19 -6.56 -5.82
N GLU A 506 31.45 -6.99 -5.64
CA GLU A 506 31.80 -8.39 -5.39
C GLU A 506 31.30 -8.92 -4.05
N THR A 507 31.40 -8.10 -2.98
CA THR A 507 30.82 -8.42 -1.67
C THR A 507 29.31 -8.53 -1.77
N PHE A 508 28.65 -7.54 -2.39
CA PHE A 508 27.20 -7.54 -2.60
C PHE A 508 26.73 -8.76 -3.39
N LEU A 509 27.44 -9.16 -4.46
CA LEU A 509 27.13 -10.39 -5.20
C LEU A 509 27.28 -11.65 -4.34
N THR A 510 28.22 -11.69 -3.40
CA THR A 510 28.34 -12.82 -2.45
C THR A 510 27.12 -12.91 -1.54
N SER A 511 26.73 -11.80 -0.92
CA SER A 511 25.52 -11.73 -0.07
C SER A 511 24.24 -12.03 -0.86
N LEU A 512 24.16 -11.59 -2.12
CA LEU A 512 23.04 -11.87 -3.02
C LEU A 512 22.98 -13.35 -3.42
N SER A 513 24.12 -13.97 -3.73
CA SER A 513 24.23 -15.41 -4.02
C SER A 513 23.85 -16.27 -2.83
N GLN A 514 24.23 -15.89 -1.61
CA GLN A 514 23.79 -16.55 -0.37
C GLN A 514 22.25 -16.53 -0.26
N GLU A 515 21.61 -15.39 -0.50
CA GLU A 515 20.16 -15.29 -0.47
C GLU A 515 19.47 -16.06 -1.61
N LEU A 516 20.11 -16.19 -2.79
CA LEU A 516 19.59 -17.03 -3.88
C LEU A 516 19.62 -18.50 -3.47
N VAL A 517 20.73 -18.94 -2.86
CA VAL A 517 20.89 -20.29 -2.31
C VAL A 517 19.89 -20.56 -1.17
N ASN A 518 19.66 -19.61 -0.27
CA ASN A 518 18.65 -19.74 0.79
C ASN A 518 17.26 -20.05 0.19
N ARG A 519 16.86 -19.32 -0.87
CA ARG A 519 15.58 -19.54 -1.57
C ARG A 519 15.54 -20.89 -2.30
N MET A 520 16.63 -21.27 -2.98
CA MET A 520 16.75 -22.57 -3.65
C MET A 520 16.66 -23.74 -2.66
N LYS A 521 17.33 -23.64 -1.51
CA LYS A 521 17.25 -24.62 -0.41
C LYS A 521 15.86 -24.68 0.21
N LYS A 522 15.17 -23.55 0.41
CA LYS A 522 13.76 -23.52 0.88
C LYS A 522 12.83 -24.33 -0.03
N ILE A 523 12.97 -24.20 -1.35
CA ILE A 523 12.17 -24.97 -2.33
C ILE A 523 12.78 -26.35 -2.67
N LYS A 524 13.82 -26.80 -1.94
CA LYS A 524 14.51 -28.09 -2.13
C LYS A 524 15.03 -28.33 -3.56
N LYS A 525 15.50 -27.27 -4.25
CA LYS A 525 16.04 -27.36 -5.62
C LYS A 525 17.51 -26.96 -5.74
N VAL A 526 18.11 -27.38 -6.85
CA VAL A 526 19.42 -27.01 -7.39
C VAL A 526 19.22 -26.36 -8.76
N GLY A 527 20.27 -25.91 -9.46
CA GLY A 527 20.13 -25.46 -10.84
C GLY A 527 21.44 -25.34 -11.61
N SER A 528 21.36 -25.43 -12.94
CA SER A 528 22.53 -25.57 -13.83
C SER A 528 22.83 -24.36 -14.71
N THR A 529 22.02 -23.29 -14.68
CA THR A 529 22.21 -22.11 -15.54
C THR A 529 21.99 -20.81 -14.78
N LEU A 530 23.07 -20.06 -14.54
CA LEU A 530 23.05 -18.77 -13.86
C LEU A 530 22.93 -17.63 -14.87
N VAL A 531 22.13 -16.61 -14.53
CA VAL A 531 22.01 -15.36 -15.28
C VAL A 531 22.27 -14.19 -14.34
N LEU A 532 23.21 -13.32 -14.71
CA LEU A 532 23.43 -12.03 -14.07
C LEU A 532 22.78 -10.93 -14.92
N LYS A 533 22.10 -10.00 -14.24
CA LYS A 533 21.53 -8.77 -14.79
C LYS A 533 22.10 -7.57 -14.05
N ILE A 534 22.48 -6.53 -14.77
CA ILE A 534 22.96 -5.25 -14.24
C ILE A 534 22.11 -4.15 -14.87
N MET A 535 21.47 -3.33 -14.05
CA MET A 535 20.85 -2.08 -14.50
C MET A 535 21.94 -1.00 -14.47
N LYS A 536 22.44 -0.60 -15.64
CA LYS A 536 23.41 0.49 -15.80
C LYS A 536 22.65 1.80 -16.04
N ARG A 537 23.02 2.91 -15.41
CA ARG A 537 22.47 4.25 -15.71
C ARG A 537 22.52 4.52 -17.22
N ALA A 538 21.42 4.98 -17.81
CA ALA A 538 21.42 5.38 -19.22
C ALA A 538 22.32 6.62 -19.42
N PRO A 539 23.05 6.76 -20.56
CA PRO A 539 24.11 7.77 -20.69
C PRO A 539 23.69 9.20 -20.29
N ASN A 540 22.50 9.61 -20.73
CA ASN A 540 21.97 10.96 -20.55
C ASN A 540 21.09 11.10 -19.28
N ALA A 541 20.90 10.04 -18.49
CA ALA A 541 20.06 10.07 -17.29
C ALA A 541 20.81 10.71 -16.11
N PRO A 542 20.14 11.48 -15.21
CA PRO A 542 20.80 12.14 -14.10
C PRO A 542 21.40 11.15 -13.10
N VAL A 543 22.57 11.48 -12.56
CA VAL A 543 23.29 10.64 -11.56
C VAL A 543 22.44 10.42 -10.30
N VAL A 544 21.75 11.47 -9.84
CA VAL A 544 20.72 11.41 -8.80
C VAL A 544 19.34 11.35 -9.48
N PRO A 545 18.65 10.20 -9.49
CA PRO A 545 17.35 10.08 -10.13
C PRO A 545 16.23 10.72 -9.29
N PRO A 546 15.10 11.12 -9.90
CA PRO A 546 14.03 11.83 -9.19
C PRO A 546 13.44 11.07 -8.00
N LYS A 547 13.43 9.73 -8.05
CA LYS A 547 13.04 8.86 -6.92
C LYS A 547 14.24 8.62 -6.02
N PHE A 548 14.17 9.04 -4.75
CA PHE A 548 15.23 8.82 -3.77
C PHE A 548 15.68 7.35 -3.73
N LEU A 549 17.00 7.13 -3.88
CA LEU A 549 17.67 5.82 -4.00
C LEU A 549 17.13 4.87 -5.10
N GLY A 550 16.26 5.32 -6.00
CA GLY A 550 15.82 4.53 -7.16
C GLY A 550 16.95 4.22 -8.14
N MET A 551 16.71 3.29 -9.07
CA MET A 551 17.64 3.03 -10.17
C MET A 551 17.71 4.18 -11.18
N GLY A 552 16.59 4.88 -11.43
CA GLY A 552 16.50 5.90 -12.47
C GLY A 552 16.20 5.30 -13.85
N GLU A 553 16.57 6.02 -14.91
CA GLU A 553 16.54 5.49 -16.28
C GLU A 553 17.82 4.69 -16.55
N CYS A 554 17.67 3.47 -17.06
CA CYS A 554 18.74 2.48 -17.12
C CYS A 554 18.68 1.64 -18.39
N VAL A 555 19.86 1.26 -18.87
CA VAL A 555 20.06 0.17 -19.84
C VAL A 555 20.24 -1.13 -19.06
N GLN A 556 19.48 -2.17 -19.39
CA GLN A 556 19.70 -3.50 -18.82
C GLN A 556 20.82 -4.22 -19.58
N LEU A 557 21.87 -4.61 -18.87
CA LEU A 557 22.91 -5.51 -19.34
C LEU A 557 22.71 -6.89 -18.73
N SER A 558 22.99 -7.96 -19.46
CA SER A 558 22.91 -9.32 -18.91
C SER A 558 23.85 -10.29 -19.59
N LYS A 559 24.39 -11.23 -18.80
CA LYS A 559 25.18 -12.39 -19.25
C LYS A 559 24.67 -13.63 -18.54
N SER A 560 24.89 -14.81 -19.12
CA SER A 560 24.47 -16.09 -18.57
C SER A 560 25.49 -17.18 -18.86
N SER A 561 25.58 -18.15 -17.95
CA SER A 561 26.52 -19.27 -18.03
C SER A 561 25.85 -20.58 -17.60
N LYS A 562 26.35 -21.70 -18.13
CA LYS A 562 26.00 -23.04 -17.68
C LYS A 562 27.06 -23.49 -16.69
N ILE A 563 26.65 -23.80 -15.46
CA ILE A 563 27.55 -24.27 -14.39
C ILE A 563 28.01 -25.73 -14.65
N GLY A 564 27.31 -26.45 -15.53
CA GLY A 564 27.50 -27.89 -15.74
C GLY A 564 26.53 -28.66 -14.84
N LEU A 565 27.05 -29.28 -13.78
CA LEU A 565 26.23 -29.98 -12.80
C LEU A 565 25.27 -29.00 -12.08
N PRO A 566 23.99 -29.37 -11.86
CA PRO A 566 23.07 -28.56 -11.08
C PRO A 566 23.56 -28.38 -9.65
N THR A 567 23.60 -27.14 -9.15
CA THR A 567 24.11 -26.82 -7.80
C THR A 567 23.21 -25.87 -7.03
N ASN A 568 23.36 -25.84 -5.70
CA ASN A 568 22.94 -24.75 -4.83
C ASN A 568 24.07 -24.33 -3.86
N ASP A 569 25.33 -24.54 -4.26
CA ASP A 569 26.49 -24.04 -3.51
C ASP A 569 26.71 -22.53 -3.70
N VAL A 570 27.06 -21.86 -2.59
CA VAL A 570 27.26 -20.40 -2.53
C VAL A 570 28.60 -20.01 -3.16
N GLY A 571 29.65 -20.83 -2.99
CA GLY A 571 30.98 -20.58 -3.54
C GLY A 571 30.98 -20.60 -5.06
N ILE A 572 30.42 -21.66 -5.67
CA ILE A 572 30.27 -21.80 -7.11
C ILE A 572 29.40 -20.67 -7.68
N ILE A 573 28.21 -20.45 -7.13
CA ILE A 573 27.27 -19.43 -7.65
C ILE A 573 27.82 -18.01 -7.47
N SER A 574 28.52 -17.70 -6.37
CA SER A 574 29.14 -16.38 -6.16
C SER A 574 30.36 -16.16 -7.06
N THR A 575 31.16 -17.20 -7.32
CA THR A 575 32.31 -17.12 -8.21
C THR A 575 31.85 -16.89 -9.65
N GLU A 576 30.88 -17.66 -10.12
CA GLU A 576 30.33 -17.51 -11.47
C GLU A 576 29.62 -16.16 -11.65
N ALA A 577 28.92 -15.65 -10.63
CA ALA A 577 28.37 -14.29 -10.66
C ALA A 577 29.45 -13.21 -10.83
N LYS A 578 30.63 -13.38 -10.22
CA LYS A 578 31.77 -12.45 -10.37
C LYS A 578 32.44 -12.57 -11.74
N CYS A 579 32.53 -13.77 -12.31
CA CYS A 579 32.97 -13.98 -13.70
C CYS A 579 32.03 -13.29 -14.69
N LEU A 580 30.72 -13.52 -14.55
CA LEU A 580 29.69 -12.86 -15.35
C LEU A 580 29.72 -11.33 -15.20
N LEU A 581 30.02 -10.79 -14.01
CA LEU A 581 30.15 -9.35 -13.79
C LEU A 581 31.31 -8.75 -14.59
N ARG A 582 32.48 -9.42 -14.60
CA ARG A 582 33.65 -8.98 -15.36
C ARG A 582 33.37 -9.02 -16.87
N LEU A 583 32.63 -10.03 -17.35
CA LEU A 583 32.14 -10.12 -18.73
C LEU A 583 31.06 -9.08 -19.12
N ILE A 584 30.45 -8.39 -18.14
CA ILE A 584 29.55 -7.24 -18.39
C ILE A 584 30.33 -5.92 -18.46
N ASN A 585 31.50 -5.83 -17.82
CA ASN A 585 32.39 -4.66 -17.79
C ASN A 585 31.67 -3.31 -17.57
N CYS A 586 30.83 -3.24 -16.54
CA CYS A 586 30.13 -2.02 -16.16
C CYS A 586 30.80 -1.35 -14.97
N ASN A 587 31.26 -0.10 -15.15
CA ASN A 587 31.81 0.74 -14.06
C ASN A 587 30.87 0.72 -12.82
N PRO A 588 31.37 0.40 -11.61
CA PRO A 588 30.57 0.35 -10.38
C PRO A 588 29.71 1.58 -10.12
N ILE A 589 30.23 2.78 -10.41
CA ILE A 589 29.56 4.07 -10.20
C ILE A 589 28.32 4.22 -11.09
N GLU A 590 28.22 3.44 -12.17
CA GLU A 590 27.08 3.41 -13.08
C GLU A 590 26.07 2.28 -12.81
N ILE A 591 26.37 1.38 -11.86
CA ILE A 591 25.43 0.33 -11.46
C ILE A 591 24.31 0.95 -10.61
N ARG A 592 23.07 0.65 -11.00
CA ARG A 592 21.83 1.18 -10.38
C ARG A 592 20.87 0.07 -9.95
N GLY A 593 21.20 -1.18 -10.27
CA GLY A 593 20.46 -2.37 -9.87
C GLY A 593 21.22 -3.63 -10.25
N VAL A 594 21.04 -4.69 -9.47
CA VAL A 594 21.71 -5.99 -9.64
C VAL A 594 20.67 -7.09 -9.47
N GLY A 595 20.64 -8.05 -10.38
CA GLY A 595 19.79 -9.23 -10.24
C GLY A 595 20.50 -10.51 -10.67
N ILE A 596 20.24 -11.59 -9.95
CA ILE A 596 20.74 -12.94 -10.27
C ILE A 596 19.56 -13.91 -10.37
N GLN A 597 19.64 -14.83 -11.32
CA GLN A 597 18.59 -15.81 -11.59
C GLN A 597 19.20 -17.16 -11.90
N MET A 598 18.85 -18.18 -11.11
CA MET A 598 19.12 -19.58 -11.46
C MET A 598 17.97 -20.12 -12.30
N LYS A 599 18.28 -20.78 -13.41
CA LYS A 599 17.35 -21.47 -14.32
C LYS A 599 17.68 -22.95 -14.38
N ASN A 600 16.73 -23.73 -14.92
CA ASN A 600 16.81 -25.19 -15.08
C ASN A 600 16.97 -25.85 -13.70
N LEU A 601 15.85 -25.88 -12.96
CA LEU A 601 15.75 -26.29 -11.56
C LEU A 601 15.00 -27.62 -11.38
#